data_AF-A0AAJ6AY75-F1
#
_entry.id   AF-A0AAJ6AY75-F1
#
_cell.length_a   1.000
_cell.length_b   1.000
_cell.length_c   1.000
_cell.angle_alpha   90.00
_cell.angle_beta   90.00
_cell.angle_gamma   90.00
#
_symmetry.space_group_name_H-M   'P 1'
#
loop_
_entity.id
_entity.type
_entity.pdbx_description
1 polymer ?
#
loop_
_entity_poly.entity_id
_entity_poly.type
_entity_poly.pdbx_seq_one_letter_code
_entity_poly.pdbx_strand_id
1 'polypeptide(L)'
;MDASQELEQLKEKLSEACPEMQRINGLVEGLELTAQRIRLKLSEASNALQQPAILEQRKARILVAVSERQAAALIDDDGADVEDLQIKLQKIANDLKSAEMSAKSAKIAQGLLKTKLVECEGSLATMKERLSTAERRWLRARRAIVDAKLRRGIDQLKGTIAELLAVETHRSNNEIGMGYEVAGAFLKRLGAAFPPDAAYAPRWIYSPSASAFPGYDDAVLALAAELVEQIKIANAPLNGSSTSRVARCDSR
;
A
#
# COMPACT_ATOMS: atom_id res chain seq x y z
N MET A 1 30.58 1.00 9.20
CA MET A 1 29.73 1.91 8.42
C MET A 1 28.96 2.78 9.39
N ASP A 2 28.91 4.09 9.14
CA ASP A 2 28.08 5.03 9.89
C ASP A 2 26.60 4.71 9.62
N ALA A 3 25.77 4.62 10.65
CA ALA A 3 24.33 4.37 10.54
C ALA A 3 23.64 5.43 9.65
N SER A 4 24.22 6.61 9.51
CA SER A 4 23.77 7.65 8.58
C SER A 4 24.02 7.27 7.13
N GLN A 5 25.16 6.65 6.81
CA GLN A 5 25.46 6.18 5.44
C GLN A 5 24.59 4.99 5.03
N GLU A 6 24.34 4.05 5.95
CA GLU A 6 23.45 2.91 5.71
C GLU A 6 22.01 3.37 5.41
N LEU A 7 21.53 4.36 6.17
CA LEU A 7 20.18 4.90 6.01
C LEU A 7 20.01 5.67 4.67
N GLU A 8 21.04 6.39 4.21
CA GLU A 8 21.02 7.02 2.89
C GLU A 8 21.06 5.99 1.76
N GLN A 9 21.89 4.96 1.85
CA GLN A 9 21.89 3.86 0.86
C GLN A 9 20.53 3.13 0.79
N LEU A 10 19.85 2.94 1.92
CA LEU A 10 18.53 2.34 1.94
C LEU A 10 17.46 3.26 1.34
N LYS A 11 17.54 4.57 1.59
CA LYS A 11 16.65 5.57 0.96
C LYS A 11 16.83 5.61 -0.56
N GLU A 12 18.06 5.56 -1.04
CA GLU A 12 18.37 5.53 -2.47
C GLU A 12 17.74 4.28 -3.14
N LYS A 13 17.95 3.10 -2.56
CA LYS A 13 17.30 1.85 -3.02
C LYS A 13 15.76 1.92 -3.00
N LEU A 14 15.18 2.56 -1.98
CA LEU A 14 13.73 2.77 -1.92
C LEU A 14 13.24 3.75 -2.99
N SER A 15 14.05 4.78 -3.29
CA SER A 15 13.75 5.79 -4.29
C SER A 15 13.74 5.23 -5.71
N GLU A 16 14.52 4.18 -5.98
CA GLU A 16 14.52 3.46 -7.26
C GLU A 16 13.35 2.47 -7.38
N ALA A 17 13.02 1.76 -6.29
CA ALA A 17 11.97 0.74 -6.29
C ALA A 17 10.55 1.32 -6.46
N CYS A 18 10.30 2.53 -5.97
CA CYS A 18 8.97 3.16 -6.02
C CYS A 18 8.53 3.53 -7.45
N PRO A 19 9.33 4.22 -8.28
CA PRO A 19 9.01 4.49 -9.67
C PRO A 19 8.86 3.23 -10.52
N GLU A 20 9.67 2.20 -10.27
CA GLU A 20 9.56 0.91 -10.98
C GLU A 20 8.19 0.26 -10.72
N MET A 21 7.76 0.20 -9.46
CA MET A 21 6.44 -0.31 -9.07
C MET A 21 5.30 0.49 -9.70
N GLN A 22 5.39 1.82 -9.69
CA GLN A 22 4.38 2.69 -10.34
C GLN A 22 4.29 2.45 -11.85
N ARG A 23 5.44 2.29 -12.53
CA ARG A 23 5.47 1.97 -13.96
C ARG A 23 4.81 0.62 -14.25
N ILE A 24 5.14 -0.41 -13.47
CA ILE A 24 4.53 -1.74 -13.66
C ILE A 24 3.02 -1.69 -13.39
N ASN A 25 2.59 -0.97 -12.36
CA ASN A 25 1.16 -0.82 -12.06
C ASN A 25 0.40 -0.14 -13.23
N GLY A 26 0.95 0.94 -13.79
CA GLY A 26 0.35 1.59 -14.96
C GLY A 26 0.28 0.69 -16.19
N LEU A 27 1.26 -0.20 -16.38
CA LEU A 27 1.21 -1.22 -17.45
C LEU A 27 0.13 -2.28 -17.19
N VAL A 28 -0.07 -2.70 -15.94
CA VAL A 28 -1.15 -3.64 -15.56
C VAL A 28 -2.52 -3.01 -15.84
N GLU A 29 -2.75 -1.78 -15.39
CA GLU A 29 -4.00 -1.05 -15.64
C GLU A 29 -4.27 -0.87 -17.15
N GLY A 30 -3.25 -0.51 -17.92
CA GLY A 30 -3.35 -0.38 -19.38
C GLY A 30 -3.69 -1.71 -20.08
N LEU A 31 -3.11 -2.82 -19.64
CA LEU A 31 -3.41 -4.16 -20.16
C LEU A 31 -4.82 -4.62 -19.76
N GLU A 32 -5.27 -4.32 -18.55
CA GLU A 32 -6.63 -4.62 -18.09
C GLU A 32 -7.70 -3.91 -18.94
N LEU A 33 -7.51 -2.61 -19.19
CA LEU A 33 -8.37 -1.83 -20.07
C LEU A 33 -8.37 -2.38 -21.51
N THR A 34 -7.20 -2.81 -21.99
CA THR A 34 -7.07 -3.40 -23.32
C THR A 34 -7.81 -4.74 -23.41
N ALA A 35 -7.67 -5.61 -22.41
CA ALA A 35 -8.39 -6.89 -22.35
C ALA A 35 -9.90 -6.67 -22.28
N GLN A 36 -10.38 -5.73 -21.47
CA GLN A 36 -11.80 -5.36 -21.41
C GLN A 36 -12.33 -4.89 -22.77
N ARG A 37 -11.59 -4.02 -23.47
CA ARG A 37 -11.96 -3.55 -24.82
C ARG A 37 -12.00 -4.70 -25.83
N ILE A 38 -11.07 -5.66 -25.76
CA ILE A 38 -11.09 -6.85 -26.62
C ILE A 38 -12.31 -7.72 -26.32
N ARG A 39 -12.68 -7.93 -25.05
CA ARG A 39 -13.88 -8.70 -24.66
C ARG A 39 -15.17 -8.06 -25.17
N LEU A 40 -15.27 -6.73 -25.11
CA LEU A 40 -16.40 -6.00 -25.71
C LEU A 40 -16.48 -6.20 -27.23
N LYS A 41 -15.36 -6.08 -27.94
CA LYS A 41 -15.35 -6.34 -29.39
C LYS A 41 -15.65 -7.80 -29.74
N LEU A 42 -15.28 -8.74 -28.87
CA LEU A 42 -15.65 -10.15 -29.04
C LEU A 42 -17.16 -10.39 -28.89
N SER A 43 -17.83 -9.70 -27.96
CA SER A 43 -19.29 -9.82 -27.84
C SER A 43 -20.00 -9.20 -29.04
N GLU A 44 -19.54 -8.04 -29.52
CA GLU A 44 -20.02 -7.42 -30.76
C GLU A 44 -19.88 -8.35 -31.98
N ALA A 45 -18.68 -8.93 -32.16
CA ALA A 45 -18.43 -9.88 -33.24
C ALA A 45 -19.29 -11.16 -33.11
N SER A 46 -19.50 -11.63 -31.87
CA SER A 46 -20.38 -12.77 -31.61
C SER A 46 -21.84 -12.47 -31.95
N ASN A 47 -22.33 -11.27 -31.65
CA ASN A 47 -23.68 -10.85 -32.01
C ASN A 47 -23.85 -10.74 -33.52
N ALA A 48 -22.86 -10.21 -34.24
CA ALA A 48 -22.87 -10.14 -35.70
C ALA A 48 -22.91 -11.53 -36.36
N LEU A 49 -22.28 -12.54 -35.74
CA LEU A 49 -22.34 -13.94 -36.20
C LEU A 49 -23.72 -14.58 -36.04
N GLN A 50 -24.54 -14.11 -35.10
CA GLN A 50 -25.90 -14.63 -34.84
C GLN A 50 -26.96 -14.02 -35.76
N GLN A 51 -26.72 -12.80 -36.29
CA GLN A 51 -27.69 -12.07 -37.11
C GLN A 51 -28.20 -12.83 -38.34
N PRO A 52 -27.36 -13.52 -39.15
CA PRO A 52 -27.86 -14.29 -40.30
C PRO A 52 -28.86 -15.37 -39.90
N ALA A 53 -28.62 -16.09 -38.80
CA ALA A 53 -29.52 -17.14 -38.32
C ALA A 53 -30.87 -16.57 -37.84
N ILE A 54 -30.86 -15.40 -37.20
CA ILE A 54 -32.07 -14.69 -36.77
C ILE A 54 -32.88 -14.25 -38.00
N LEU A 55 -32.21 -13.72 -39.03
CA LEU A 55 -32.87 -13.30 -40.28
C LEU A 55 -33.40 -14.49 -41.09
N GLU A 56 -32.67 -15.62 -41.14
CA GLU A 56 -33.14 -16.89 -41.72
C GLU A 56 -34.44 -17.36 -41.05
N GLN A 57 -34.47 -17.37 -39.72
CA GLN A 57 -35.66 -17.76 -38.95
C GLN A 57 -36.84 -16.81 -39.23
N ARG A 58 -36.57 -15.51 -39.35
CA ARG A 58 -37.60 -14.51 -39.69
C ARG A 58 -38.12 -14.69 -41.12
N LYS A 59 -37.25 -14.97 -42.08
CA LYS A 59 -37.60 -15.28 -43.47
C LYS A 59 -38.51 -16.51 -43.54
N ALA A 60 -38.18 -17.58 -42.83
CA ALA A 60 -39.01 -18.79 -42.77
C ALA A 60 -40.43 -18.51 -42.24
N ARG A 61 -40.56 -17.69 -41.18
CA ARG A 61 -41.88 -17.30 -40.65
C ARG A 61 -42.72 -16.50 -41.65
N ILE A 62 -42.09 -15.60 -42.41
CA ILE A 62 -42.81 -14.81 -43.42
C ILE A 62 -43.21 -15.68 -44.62
N LEU A 63 -42.37 -16.65 -45.02
CA LEU A 63 -42.73 -17.61 -46.07
C LEU A 63 -43.98 -18.42 -45.71
N VAL A 64 -44.09 -18.88 -44.46
CA VAL A 64 -45.30 -19.55 -43.96
C VAL A 64 -46.51 -18.61 -44.04
N ALA A 65 -46.39 -17.39 -43.53
CA ALA A 65 -47.47 -16.41 -43.58
C ALA A 65 -47.91 -16.04 -45.01
N VAL A 66 -46.96 -15.96 -45.96
CA VAL A 66 -47.27 -15.76 -47.39
C VAL A 66 -48.07 -16.94 -47.92
N SER A 67 -47.65 -18.18 -47.63
CA SER A 67 -48.37 -19.36 -48.12
C SER A 67 -49.79 -19.46 -47.55
N GLU A 68 -49.97 -19.12 -46.27
CA GLU A 68 -51.28 -19.11 -45.60
C GLU A 68 -52.19 -18.02 -46.18
N ARG A 69 -51.66 -16.81 -46.42
CA ARG A 69 -52.44 -15.71 -47.01
C ARG A 69 -52.72 -15.87 -48.48
N GLN A 70 -51.79 -16.48 -49.25
CA GLN A 70 -52.06 -16.83 -50.65
C GLN A 70 -53.18 -17.86 -50.76
N ALA A 71 -53.24 -18.83 -49.83
CA ALA A 71 -54.34 -19.78 -49.76
C ALA A 71 -55.69 -19.09 -49.42
N ALA A 72 -55.68 -18.06 -48.57
CA ALA A 72 -56.87 -17.27 -48.24
C ALA A 72 -57.29 -16.29 -49.37
N ALA A 73 -56.33 -15.63 -50.02
CA ALA A 73 -56.60 -14.71 -51.14
C ALA A 73 -57.17 -15.44 -52.37
N LEU A 74 -56.80 -16.71 -52.59
CA LEU A 74 -57.44 -17.57 -53.60
C LEU A 74 -58.94 -17.82 -53.31
N ILE A 75 -59.38 -17.59 -52.08
CA ILE A 75 -60.77 -17.75 -51.65
C ILE A 75 -61.51 -16.40 -51.69
N ASP A 76 -60.86 -15.30 -51.32
CA ASP A 76 -61.47 -13.98 -51.12
C ASP A 76 -61.14 -12.91 -52.20
N ASP A 77 -60.32 -13.24 -53.21
CA ASP A 77 -59.95 -12.40 -54.37
C ASP A 77 -59.25 -11.05 -54.06
N ASP A 78 -58.64 -10.93 -52.87
CA ASP A 78 -57.95 -9.70 -52.42
C ASP A 78 -56.41 -9.89 -52.42
N GLY A 79 -55.74 -9.28 -53.42
CA GLY A 79 -54.31 -9.51 -53.72
C GLY A 79 -53.31 -8.54 -53.11
N ALA A 80 -53.75 -7.41 -52.54
CA ALA A 80 -52.88 -6.35 -52.04
C ALA A 80 -51.99 -6.80 -50.85
N ASP A 81 -52.52 -7.69 -50.00
CA ASP A 81 -51.85 -8.18 -48.79
C ASP A 81 -50.67 -9.13 -49.08
N VAL A 82 -50.64 -9.73 -50.27
CA VAL A 82 -49.58 -10.66 -50.72
C VAL A 82 -48.37 -9.88 -51.24
N GLU A 83 -48.60 -8.78 -51.97
CA GLU A 83 -47.55 -7.92 -52.53
C GLU A 83 -46.71 -7.27 -51.41
N ASP A 84 -47.36 -6.77 -50.36
CA ASP A 84 -46.70 -6.24 -49.17
C ASP A 84 -45.80 -7.25 -48.45
N LEU A 85 -46.20 -8.52 -48.40
CA LEU A 85 -45.39 -9.58 -47.82
C LEU A 85 -44.21 -9.98 -48.73
N GLN A 86 -44.40 -9.95 -50.05
CA GLN A 86 -43.31 -10.16 -51.01
C GLN A 86 -42.25 -9.06 -50.92
N ILE A 87 -42.65 -7.79 -50.78
CA ILE A 87 -41.72 -6.67 -50.55
C ILE A 87 -40.93 -6.88 -49.25
N LYS A 88 -41.59 -7.30 -48.17
CA LYS A 88 -40.93 -7.65 -46.89
C LYS A 88 -39.93 -8.80 -47.07
N LEU A 89 -40.26 -9.80 -47.88
CA LEU A 89 -39.41 -10.95 -48.18
C LEU A 89 -38.16 -10.55 -48.97
N GLN A 90 -38.32 -9.71 -49.99
CA GLN A 90 -37.22 -9.15 -50.79
C GLN A 90 -36.26 -8.34 -49.91
N LYS A 91 -36.81 -7.51 -49.00
CA LYS A 91 -36.02 -6.74 -48.04
C LYS A 91 -35.21 -7.65 -47.12
N ILE A 92 -35.84 -8.68 -46.53
CA ILE A 92 -35.14 -9.62 -45.66
C ILE A 92 -34.06 -10.41 -46.42
N ALA A 93 -34.30 -10.78 -47.69
CA ALA A 93 -33.29 -11.46 -48.50
C ALA A 93 -32.05 -10.58 -48.75
N ASN A 94 -32.26 -9.28 -49.00
CA ASN A 94 -31.16 -8.32 -49.12
C ASN A 94 -30.41 -8.12 -47.80
N ASP A 95 -31.16 -7.99 -46.69
CA ASP A 95 -30.59 -7.87 -45.34
C ASP A 95 -29.78 -9.14 -44.97
N LEU A 96 -30.27 -10.32 -45.36
CA LEU A 96 -29.60 -11.60 -45.13
C LEU A 96 -28.25 -11.68 -45.85
N LYS A 97 -28.23 -11.30 -47.13
CA LYS A 97 -27.00 -11.28 -47.94
C LYS A 97 -25.95 -10.32 -47.35
N SER A 98 -26.40 -9.15 -46.87
CA SER A 98 -25.55 -8.19 -46.17
C SER A 98 -25.02 -8.75 -44.84
N ALA A 99 -25.89 -9.40 -44.06
CA ALA A 99 -25.55 -10.02 -42.78
C ALA A 99 -24.56 -11.19 -42.94
N GLU A 100 -24.70 -12.02 -43.97
CA GLU A 100 -23.77 -13.12 -44.26
C GLU A 100 -22.35 -12.63 -44.57
N MET A 101 -22.24 -11.54 -45.34
CA MET A 101 -20.95 -10.91 -45.62
C MET A 101 -20.34 -10.31 -44.34
N SER A 102 -21.16 -9.65 -43.53
CA SER A 102 -20.76 -9.14 -42.20
C SER A 102 -20.30 -10.28 -41.27
N ALA A 103 -21.01 -11.41 -41.26
CA ALA A 103 -20.69 -12.58 -40.45
C ALA A 103 -19.35 -13.23 -40.84
N LYS A 104 -19.00 -13.28 -42.13
CA LYS A 104 -17.68 -13.76 -42.58
C LYS A 104 -16.55 -12.89 -42.02
N SER A 105 -16.70 -11.56 -42.12
CA SER A 105 -15.74 -10.60 -41.56
C SER A 105 -15.67 -10.70 -40.02
N ALA A 106 -16.82 -10.82 -39.36
CA ALA A 106 -16.92 -10.99 -37.92
C ALA A 106 -16.25 -12.29 -37.44
N LYS A 107 -16.32 -13.39 -38.22
CA LYS A 107 -15.65 -14.65 -37.91
C LYS A 107 -14.12 -14.49 -37.89
N ILE A 108 -13.57 -13.82 -38.89
CA ILE A 108 -12.13 -13.53 -38.97
C ILE A 108 -11.71 -12.62 -37.81
N ALA A 109 -12.47 -11.54 -37.57
CA ALA A 109 -12.23 -10.63 -36.46
C ALA A 109 -12.31 -11.35 -35.10
N GLN A 110 -13.27 -12.25 -34.90
CA GLN A 110 -13.41 -13.03 -33.66
C GLN A 110 -12.19 -13.93 -33.44
N GLY A 111 -11.67 -14.57 -34.49
CA GLY A 111 -10.44 -15.38 -34.40
C GLY A 111 -9.24 -14.55 -33.93
N LEU A 112 -9.01 -13.40 -34.59
CA LEU A 112 -7.92 -12.49 -34.23
C LEU A 112 -8.06 -11.93 -32.82
N LEU A 113 -9.27 -11.50 -32.43
CA LEU A 113 -9.55 -10.95 -31.11
C LEU A 113 -9.38 -12.00 -30.01
N LYS A 114 -9.73 -13.28 -30.24
CA LYS A 114 -9.47 -14.37 -29.28
C LYS A 114 -7.99 -14.57 -29.06
N THR A 115 -7.19 -14.62 -30.13
CA THR A 115 -5.72 -14.74 -30.00
C THR A 115 -5.13 -13.55 -29.24
N LYS A 116 -5.55 -12.33 -29.58
CA LYS A 116 -5.10 -11.12 -28.90
C LYS A 116 -5.52 -11.06 -27.42
N LEU A 117 -6.70 -11.59 -27.10
CA LEU A 117 -7.14 -11.69 -25.71
C LEU A 117 -6.21 -12.62 -24.91
N VAL A 118 -5.89 -13.79 -25.45
CA VAL A 118 -4.99 -14.76 -24.80
C VAL A 118 -3.59 -14.16 -24.61
N GLU A 119 -3.03 -13.51 -25.63
CA GLU A 119 -1.74 -12.80 -25.53
C GLU A 119 -1.76 -11.72 -24.44
N CYS A 120 -2.85 -10.94 -24.38
CA CYS A 120 -3.03 -9.87 -23.40
C CYS A 120 -3.17 -10.42 -21.98
N GLU A 121 -3.94 -11.49 -21.79
CA GLU A 121 -4.12 -12.16 -20.50
C GLU A 121 -2.82 -12.80 -20.00
N GLY A 122 -2.02 -13.42 -20.88
CA GLY A 122 -0.70 -13.94 -20.53
C GLY A 122 0.29 -12.83 -20.12
N SER A 123 0.28 -11.71 -20.84
CA SER A 123 1.09 -10.54 -20.50
C SER A 123 0.67 -9.94 -19.16
N LEU A 124 -0.63 -9.87 -18.89
CA LEU A 124 -1.20 -9.37 -17.65
C LEU A 124 -0.81 -10.25 -16.46
N ALA A 125 -0.88 -11.58 -16.59
CA ALA A 125 -0.43 -12.50 -15.54
C ALA A 125 1.05 -12.27 -15.19
N THR A 126 1.91 -12.16 -16.22
CA THR A 126 3.34 -11.90 -16.05
C THR A 126 3.60 -10.55 -15.36
N MET A 127 2.88 -9.50 -15.76
CA MET A 127 3.04 -8.17 -15.15
C MET A 127 2.53 -8.12 -13.70
N LYS A 128 1.45 -8.84 -13.37
CA LYS A 128 0.97 -8.95 -11.98
C LYS A 128 1.98 -9.65 -11.07
N GLU A 129 2.63 -10.69 -11.55
CA GLU A 129 3.71 -11.36 -10.80
C GLU A 129 4.91 -10.44 -10.57
N ARG A 130 5.29 -9.68 -11.61
CA ARG A 130 6.34 -8.66 -11.51
C ARG A 130 5.98 -7.57 -10.50
N LEU A 131 4.72 -7.10 -10.51
CA LEU A 131 4.23 -6.10 -9.57
C LEU A 131 4.32 -6.60 -8.13
N SER A 132 3.79 -7.79 -7.85
CA SER A 132 3.87 -8.41 -6.51
C SER A 132 5.32 -8.59 -6.03
N THR A 133 6.24 -8.88 -6.94
CA THR A 133 7.66 -9.01 -6.61
C THR A 133 8.29 -7.65 -6.32
N ALA A 134 7.96 -6.61 -7.09
CA ALA A 134 8.39 -5.23 -6.84
C ALA A 134 7.85 -4.71 -5.50
N GLU A 135 6.57 -4.92 -5.20
CA GLU A 135 5.94 -4.56 -3.92
C GLU A 135 6.64 -5.21 -2.73
N ARG A 136 6.91 -6.53 -2.81
CA ARG A 136 7.63 -7.25 -1.75
C ARG A 136 9.04 -6.70 -1.54
N ARG A 137 9.75 -6.34 -2.61
CA ARG A 137 11.08 -5.71 -2.53
C ARG A 137 10.99 -4.33 -1.86
N TRP A 138 10.04 -3.51 -2.28
CA TRP A 138 9.81 -2.18 -1.72
C TRP A 138 9.46 -2.25 -0.23
N LEU A 139 8.55 -3.15 0.18
CA LEU A 139 8.18 -3.35 1.58
C LEU A 139 9.36 -3.78 2.45
N ARG A 140 10.22 -4.66 1.95
CA ARG A 140 11.46 -5.06 2.66
C ARG A 140 12.41 -3.89 2.83
N ALA A 141 12.64 -3.11 1.77
CA ALA A 141 13.48 -1.91 1.85
C ALA A 141 12.89 -0.87 2.81
N ARG A 142 11.57 -0.66 2.76
CA ARG A 142 10.86 0.26 3.67
C ARG A 142 10.97 -0.18 5.12
N ARG A 143 10.76 -1.47 5.40
CA ARG A 143 10.94 -2.04 6.74
C ARG A 143 12.36 -1.83 7.24
N ALA A 144 13.38 -2.10 6.42
CA ALA A 144 14.78 -1.86 6.81
C ALA A 144 15.05 -0.40 7.18
N ILE A 145 14.46 0.57 6.47
CA ILE A 145 14.56 2.00 6.83
C ILE A 145 13.88 2.30 8.17
N VAL A 146 12.69 1.75 8.40
CA VAL A 146 11.97 1.92 9.68
C VAL A 146 12.78 1.32 10.83
N ASP A 147 13.32 0.12 10.63
CA ASP A 147 14.19 -0.59 11.58
C ASP A 147 15.45 0.23 11.89
N ALA A 148 16.11 0.80 10.88
CA ALA A 148 17.28 1.66 11.08
C ALA A 148 16.95 2.97 11.82
N LYS A 149 15.80 3.59 11.51
CA LYS A 149 15.32 4.78 12.24
C LYS A 149 15.01 4.47 13.69
N LEU A 150 14.34 3.35 13.94
CA LEU A 150 14.00 2.90 15.29
C LEU A 150 15.28 2.64 16.09
N ARG A 151 16.24 1.90 15.51
CA ARG A 151 17.54 1.67 16.13
C ARG A 151 18.24 2.98 16.51
N ARG A 152 18.30 3.96 15.58
CA ARG A 152 18.90 5.27 15.84
C ARG A 152 18.18 6.03 16.97
N GLY A 153 16.85 6.00 16.99
CA GLY A 153 16.07 6.63 18.05
C GLY A 153 16.33 5.99 19.41
N ILE A 154 16.43 4.66 19.48
CA ILE A 154 16.76 3.94 20.72
C ILE A 154 18.21 4.24 21.14
N ASP A 155 19.16 4.25 20.20
CA ASP A 155 20.56 4.59 20.47
C ASP A 155 20.72 6.02 21.01
N GLN A 156 19.85 6.96 20.60
CA GLN A 156 19.81 8.32 21.18
C GLN A 156 19.31 8.32 22.64
N LEU A 157 18.37 7.44 22.99
CA LEU A 157 17.85 7.30 24.36
C LEU A 157 18.86 6.68 25.32
N LYS A 158 19.93 6.07 24.82
CA LYS A 158 20.96 5.40 25.62
C LYS A 158 21.52 6.28 26.75
N GLY A 159 21.85 7.54 26.46
CA GLY A 159 22.41 8.46 27.46
C GLY A 159 21.44 8.71 28.63
N THR A 160 20.19 9.05 28.30
CA THR A 160 19.13 9.27 29.30
C THR A 160 18.81 8.00 30.10
N ILE A 161 18.88 6.82 29.48
CA ILE A 161 18.73 5.55 30.20
C ILE A 161 19.89 5.35 31.17
N ALA A 162 21.13 5.66 30.77
CA ALA A 162 22.30 5.56 31.65
C ALA A 162 22.17 6.48 32.86
N GLU A 163 21.71 7.72 32.66
CA GLU A 163 21.40 8.69 33.74
C GLU A 163 20.32 8.16 34.68
N LEU A 164 19.20 7.67 34.15
CA LEU A 164 18.13 7.09 34.96
C LEU A 164 18.64 5.91 35.81
N LEU A 165 19.42 5.02 35.20
CA LEU A 165 20.00 3.88 35.91
C LEU A 165 20.97 4.34 37.01
N ALA A 166 21.80 5.35 36.76
CA ALA A 166 22.71 5.92 37.75
C ALA A 166 21.96 6.52 38.95
N VAL A 167 20.84 7.21 38.71
CA VAL A 167 19.97 7.75 39.75
C VAL A 167 19.31 6.63 40.57
N GLU A 168 18.67 5.66 39.90
CA GLU A 168 17.96 4.57 40.59
C GLU A 168 18.92 3.71 41.41
N THR A 169 20.14 3.48 40.92
CA THR A 169 21.15 2.68 41.64
C THR A 169 21.94 3.46 42.68
N HIS A 170 21.73 4.78 42.82
CA HIS A 170 22.41 5.60 43.80
C HIS A 170 22.12 5.10 45.23
N ARG A 171 23.14 5.14 46.10
CA ARG A 171 23.08 4.57 47.46
C ARG A 171 21.87 5.07 48.27
N SER A 172 21.59 6.37 48.21
CA SER A 172 20.47 6.98 48.94
C SER A 172 19.09 6.48 48.48
N ASN A 173 18.95 6.02 47.23
CA ASN A 173 17.71 5.42 46.72
C ASN A 173 17.62 3.92 47.07
N ASN A 174 18.76 3.23 47.16
CA ASN A 174 18.83 1.86 47.66
C ASN A 174 18.46 1.75 49.15
N GLU A 175 18.75 2.78 49.95
CA GLU A 175 18.40 2.82 51.38
C GLU A 175 16.87 2.90 51.64
N ILE A 176 16.07 3.29 50.62
CA ILE A 176 14.60 3.33 50.66
C ILE A 176 13.98 2.04 50.06
N GLY A 177 14.81 1.07 49.66
CA GLY A 177 14.37 -0.25 49.19
C GLY A 177 13.83 -0.31 47.75
N MET A 178 14.04 0.73 46.94
CA MET A 178 13.45 0.85 45.61
C MET A 178 14.46 0.73 44.45
N GLY A 179 15.74 1.03 44.67
CA GLY A 179 16.66 1.37 43.57
C GLY A 179 17.11 0.23 42.63
N TYR A 180 17.68 -0.84 43.16
CA TYR A 180 18.31 -1.87 42.32
C TYR A 180 17.30 -2.77 41.59
N GLU A 181 16.22 -3.17 42.26
CA GLU A 181 15.19 -4.04 41.66
C GLU A 181 14.42 -3.33 40.55
N VAL A 182 14.14 -2.04 40.71
CA VAL A 182 13.43 -1.23 39.70
C VAL A 182 14.30 -1.01 38.47
N ALA A 183 15.58 -0.66 38.64
CA ALA A 183 16.54 -0.52 37.53
C ALA A 183 16.75 -1.83 36.76
N GLY A 184 16.92 -2.95 37.47
CA GLY A 184 17.04 -4.28 36.86
C GLY A 184 15.77 -4.74 36.15
N ALA A 185 14.59 -4.49 36.74
CA ALA A 185 13.30 -4.80 36.12
C ALA A 185 13.05 -3.93 34.88
N PHE A 186 13.46 -2.66 34.88
CA PHE A 186 13.37 -1.77 33.73
C PHE A 186 14.18 -2.30 32.55
N LEU A 187 15.45 -2.66 32.75
CA LEU A 187 16.29 -3.25 31.69
C LEU A 187 15.74 -4.57 31.17
N LYS A 188 15.23 -5.43 32.06
CA LYS A 188 14.61 -6.70 31.67
C LYS A 188 13.35 -6.50 30.82
N ARG A 189 12.49 -5.54 31.18
CA ARG A 189 11.28 -5.20 30.42
C ARG A 189 11.63 -4.56 29.08
N LEU A 190 12.64 -3.70 29.06
CA LEU A 190 13.16 -3.10 27.85
C LEU A 190 13.66 -4.20 26.90
N GLY A 191 14.52 -5.10 27.37
CA GLY A 191 15.02 -6.24 26.58
C GLY A 191 13.91 -7.18 26.10
N ALA A 192 12.88 -7.44 26.91
CA ALA A 192 11.74 -8.28 26.52
C ALA A 192 10.86 -7.64 25.42
N ALA A 193 10.92 -6.31 25.24
CA ALA A 193 10.21 -5.62 24.17
C ALA A 193 10.87 -5.81 22.79
N PHE A 194 12.11 -6.31 22.75
CA PHE A 194 12.84 -6.60 21.52
C PHE A 194 12.93 -8.11 21.31
N PRO A 195 12.50 -8.63 20.16
CA PRO A 195 12.80 -10.01 19.79
C PRO A 195 14.32 -10.25 19.80
N PRO A 196 14.80 -11.42 20.27
CA PRO A 196 16.24 -11.74 20.33
C PRO A 196 16.96 -11.56 18.99
N ASP A 197 16.28 -11.90 17.90
CA ASP A 197 16.82 -11.84 16.52
C ASP A 197 16.43 -10.56 15.77
N ALA A 198 15.87 -9.56 16.47
CA ALA A 198 15.46 -8.32 15.84
C ALA A 198 16.67 -7.56 15.32
N ALA A 199 16.76 -7.39 14.01
CA ALA A 199 17.81 -6.60 13.38
C ALA A 199 17.82 -5.15 13.88
N TYR A 200 16.71 -4.58 14.36
CA TYR A 200 16.68 -3.21 14.92
C TYR A 200 17.09 -3.11 16.39
N ALA A 201 17.30 -4.24 17.07
CA ALA A 201 17.73 -4.23 18.47
C ALA A 201 19.12 -3.57 18.61
N PRO A 202 19.28 -2.58 19.51
CA PRO A 202 20.59 -2.07 19.87
C PRO A 202 21.45 -3.15 20.51
N ARG A 203 22.76 -3.11 20.30
CA ARG A 203 23.69 -4.11 20.85
C ARG A 203 23.70 -4.17 22.38
N TRP A 204 23.29 -3.08 23.02
CA TRP A 204 23.29 -2.91 24.48
C TRP A 204 21.95 -3.24 25.14
N ILE A 205 20.91 -3.59 24.37
CA ILE A 205 19.56 -3.83 24.91
C ILE A 205 19.49 -5.03 25.86
N TYR A 206 20.43 -5.97 25.74
CA TYR A 206 20.53 -7.18 26.58
C TYR A 206 21.63 -7.06 27.64
N SER A 207 21.91 -5.84 28.10
CA SER A 207 22.93 -5.65 29.14
C SER A 207 22.54 -6.40 30.43
N PRO A 208 23.44 -7.21 31.01
CA PRO A 208 23.09 -8.11 32.11
C PRO A 208 22.87 -7.40 33.46
N SER A 209 23.35 -6.17 33.60
CA SER A 209 23.22 -5.36 34.82
C SER A 209 23.26 -3.86 34.50
N ALA A 210 22.78 -3.03 35.42
CA ALA A 210 22.87 -1.57 35.30
C ALA A 210 24.32 -1.08 35.13
N SER A 211 25.27 -1.66 35.88
CA SER A 211 26.70 -1.33 35.79
C SER A 211 27.36 -1.73 34.46
N ALA A 212 26.80 -2.70 33.74
CA ALA A 212 27.26 -3.08 32.41
C ALA A 212 26.58 -2.24 31.31
N PHE A 213 25.62 -1.37 31.66
CA PHE A 213 24.93 -0.53 30.70
C PHE A 213 25.90 0.53 30.14
N PRO A 214 26.01 0.71 28.81
CA PRO A 214 27.06 1.57 28.29
C PRO A 214 26.76 3.06 28.57
N GLY A 215 27.75 3.80 29.07
CA GLY A 215 27.60 5.19 29.52
C GLY A 215 27.16 5.32 30.99
N TYR A 216 26.94 4.20 31.69
CA TYR A 216 26.56 4.19 33.10
C TYR A 216 27.63 4.85 34.00
N ASP A 217 28.90 4.48 33.84
CA ASP A 217 29.98 5.04 34.68
C ASP A 217 30.11 6.56 34.53
N ASP A 218 30.02 7.05 33.29
CA ASP A 218 30.02 8.49 32.99
C ASP A 218 28.84 9.19 33.64
N ALA A 219 27.64 8.58 33.60
CA ALA A 219 26.44 9.10 34.23
C ALA A 219 26.53 9.11 35.76
N VAL A 220 27.14 8.09 36.38
CA VAL A 220 27.39 8.05 37.83
C VAL A 220 28.35 9.17 38.25
N LEU A 221 29.41 9.41 37.46
CA LEU A 221 30.36 10.49 37.73
C LEU A 221 29.71 11.87 37.57
N ALA A 222 28.88 12.06 36.53
CA ALA A 222 28.13 13.29 36.32
C ALA A 222 27.15 13.57 37.46
N LEU A 223 26.39 12.55 37.89
CA LEU A 223 25.47 12.65 39.02
C LEU A 223 26.20 12.99 40.32
N ALA A 224 27.35 12.36 40.58
CA ALA A 224 28.16 12.66 41.76
C ALA A 224 28.68 14.11 41.76
N ALA A 225 29.11 14.62 40.59
CA ALA A 225 29.53 16.01 40.45
C ALA A 225 28.37 17.00 40.68
N GLU A 226 27.19 16.72 40.12
CA GLU A 226 25.99 17.52 40.31
C GLU A 226 25.54 17.55 41.78
N LEU A 227 25.53 16.39 42.46
CA LEU A 227 25.20 16.32 43.89
C LEU A 227 26.16 17.16 44.75
N VAL A 228 27.46 17.14 44.46
CA VAL A 228 28.44 17.97 45.15
C VAL A 228 28.18 19.46 44.92
N GLU A 229 27.78 19.85 43.70
CA GLU A 229 27.42 21.23 43.38
C GLU A 229 26.14 21.65 44.12
N GLN A 230 25.10 20.83 44.12
CA GLN A 230 23.86 21.09 44.83
C GLN A 230 24.07 21.19 46.36
N ILE A 231 24.94 20.35 46.93
CA ILE A 231 25.32 20.44 48.35
C ILE A 231 26.05 21.75 48.64
N LYS A 232 26.91 22.24 47.74
CA LYS A 232 27.56 23.56 47.89
C LYS A 232 26.55 24.71 47.85
N ILE A 233 25.56 24.64 46.96
CA ILE A 233 24.47 25.63 46.85
C ILE A 233 23.61 25.62 48.12
N ALA A 234 23.20 24.44 48.58
CA ALA A 234 22.37 24.28 49.78
C ALA A 234 23.07 24.76 51.06
N ASN A 235 24.40 24.66 51.12
CA ASN A 235 25.21 25.13 52.24
C ASN A 235 25.75 26.56 52.06
N ALA A 236 25.39 27.26 50.98
CA ALA A 236 25.73 28.67 50.82
C ALA A 236 25.01 29.49 51.91
N PRO A 237 25.69 30.41 52.61
CA PRO A 237 25.05 31.21 53.64
C PRO A 237 23.89 32.01 53.04
N LEU A 238 22.70 31.88 53.64
CA LEU A 238 21.56 32.74 53.36
C LEU A 238 21.91 34.16 53.79
N ASN A 239 22.55 34.93 52.92
CA ASN A 239 22.72 36.37 53.10
C ASN A 239 21.35 37.03 52.91
N GLY A 240 20.54 37.00 53.96
CA GLY A 240 19.35 37.82 54.10
C GLY A 240 19.70 39.15 54.73
N SER A 241 19.49 40.25 54.01
CA SER A 241 19.08 41.51 54.63
C SER A 241 18.41 42.41 53.60
N SER A 242 17.09 42.23 53.47
CA SER A 242 16.18 43.30 53.13
C SER A 242 16.26 44.38 54.22
N THR A 243 17.06 45.42 54.01
CA THR A 243 16.83 46.68 54.72
C THR A 243 15.71 47.44 54.03
N SER A 244 14.51 47.28 54.59
CA SER A 244 13.38 48.20 54.48
C SER A 244 13.88 49.64 54.61
N ARG A 245 13.69 50.43 53.54
CA ARG A 245 14.05 51.84 53.48
C ARG A 245 12.94 52.64 54.17
N VAL A 246 12.99 52.74 55.50
CA VAL A 246 12.20 53.75 56.22
C VAL A 246 12.94 55.09 56.07
N ALA A 247 12.38 55.94 55.21
CA ALA A 247 12.76 57.34 55.09
C ALA A 247 12.57 58.04 56.45
N ARG A 248 13.66 58.57 57.03
CA ARG A 248 13.56 59.62 58.03
C ARG A 248 13.57 60.96 57.30
N CYS A 249 12.39 61.56 57.22
CA CYS A 249 12.25 63.00 57.17
C CYS A 249 12.56 63.59 58.56
N ASP A 250 13.12 64.80 58.51
CA ASP A 250 13.02 65.89 59.47
C ASP A 250 14.12 66.13 60.53
N SER A 251 14.84 67.22 60.24
CA SER A 251 15.03 68.43 61.07
C SER A 251 16.08 68.44 62.18
N ARG A 252 17.23 69.07 61.91
CA ARG A 252 17.56 70.46 62.31
C ARG A 252 18.88 70.90 61.70
#